data_AF-A0A7S3GN55-F1
#
_entry.id   AF-A0A7S3GN55-F1
#
_cell.length_a   1.000
_cell.length_b   1.000
_cell.length_c   1.000
_cell.angle_alpha   90.00
_cell.angle_beta   90.00
_cell.angle_gamma   90.00
#
_symmetry.space_group_name_H-M   'P 1'
#
loop_
_entity.id
_entity.type
_entity.pdbx_description
1 polymer ?
#
loop_
_entity_poly.entity_id
_entity_poly.type
_entity_poly.pdbx_seq_one_letter_code
_entity_poly.pdbx_strand_id
1 'polypeptide(L)'
;AVTHSFKEMMFPLFLLALAVTAVSCLNVTFDNRAFLLDGERTLFIGGSIHYPRAHSAEWPQIISQAKASGLNLIETYVFWDIHEPEEGKFYFPSDGSSDDIVAFINECHA
;
A
#
# COMPACT_ATOMS: atom_id res chain seq x y z
N ALA A 1 4.45 -43.50 -26.17
CA ALA A 1 4.44 -42.60 -25.01
C ALA A 1 5.43 -41.47 -25.33
N VAL A 2 5.08 -40.19 -25.43
CA VAL A 2 3.91 -39.46 -24.94
C VAL A 2 3.61 -38.33 -25.92
N THR A 3 2.47 -38.40 -26.60
CA THR A 3 1.88 -37.25 -27.29
C THR A 3 1.20 -36.39 -26.23
N HIS A 4 1.96 -35.56 -25.50
CA HIS A 4 1.34 -34.55 -24.64
C HIS A 4 0.63 -33.55 -25.55
N SER A 5 -0.71 -33.58 -25.50
CA SER A 5 -1.60 -32.79 -26.32
C SER A 5 -1.32 -31.31 -26.13
N PHE A 6 -1.23 -30.54 -27.22
CA PHE A 6 -1.11 -29.07 -27.23
C PHE A 6 -2.06 -28.37 -26.24
N LYS A 7 -3.20 -29.01 -25.95
CA LYS A 7 -4.22 -28.59 -24.99
C LYS A 7 -3.71 -28.51 -23.54
N GLU A 8 -2.80 -29.40 -23.15
CA GLU A 8 -2.21 -29.47 -21.80
C GLU A 8 -1.22 -28.31 -21.55
N MET A 9 -0.64 -27.74 -22.61
CA MET A 9 0.29 -26.59 -22.52
C MET A 9 -0.44 -25.25 -22.67
N MET A 10 -1.53 -25.21 -23.43
CA MET A 10 -2.37 -24.01 -23.58
C MET A 10 -3.20 -23.67 -22.33
N PHE A 11 -3.61 -24.68 -21.56
CA PHE A 11 -4.42 -24.47 -20.34
C PHE A 11 -3.67 -23.72 -19.23
N PRO A 12 -2.43 -24.08 -18.84
CA PRO A 12 -1.67 -23.29 -17.87
C PRO A 12 -1.25 -21.92 -18.41
N LEU A 13 -1.02 -21.77 -19.72
CA LEU A 13 -0.76 -20.45 -20.33
C LEU A 13 -1.98 -19.53 -20.27
N PHE A 14 -3.18 -20.09 -20.47
CA PHE A 14 -4.44 -19.36 -20.37
C PHE A 14 -4.74 -18.95 -18.92
N LEU A 15 -4.48 -19.83 -17.95
CA LEU A 15 -4.59 -19.50 -16.52
C LEU A 15 -3.58 -18.42 -16.10
N LEU A 16 -2.34 -18.47 -16.62
CA LEU A 16 -1.34 -17.44 -16.40
C LEU A 16 -1.75 -16.10 -17.01
N ALA A 17 -2.29 -16.10 -18.23
CA ALA A 17 -2.80 -14.89 -18.89
C ALA A 17 -4.00 -14.28 -18.11
N LEU A 18 -4.88 -15.11 -17.55
CA LEU A 18 -5.99 -14.66 -16.70
C LEU A 18 -5.49 -14.03 -15.39
N ALA A 19 -4.45 -14.61 -14.78
CA ALA A 19 -3.82 -14.08 -13.58
C ALA A 19 -3.12 -12.73 -13.82
N VAL A 20 -2.52 -12.52 -14.99
CA VAL A 20 -1.87 -11.25 -15.37
C VAL A 20 -2.87 -10.09 -15.52
N THR A 21 -4.14 -10.38 -15.81
CA THR A 21 -5.20 -9.35 -15.91
C THR A 21 -5.84 -8.92 -14.58
N ALA A 22 -5.53 -9.59 -13.47
CA ALA A 22 -6.24 -9.40 -12.20
C ALA A 22 -5.59 -8.39 -11.23
N VAL A 23 -4.63 -7.57 -11.69
CA VAL A 23 -4.10 -6.45 -10.89
C VAL A 23 -4.98 -5.23 -11.11
N SER A 24 -6.07 -5.13 -10.36
CA SER A 24 -6.89 -3.91 -10.32
C SER A 24 -6.34 -2.97 -9.27
N CYS A 25 -5.93 -1.77 -9.68
CA CYS A 25 -5.73 -0.66 -8.75
C CYS A 25 -7.09 -0.19 -8.21
N LEU A 26 -7.11 0.29 -6.96
CA LEU A 26 -8.30 0.91 -6.38
C LEU A 26 -8.69 2.11 -7.24
N ASN A 27 -9.88 2.09 -7.84
CA ASN A 27 -10.37 3.21 -8.62
C ASN A 27 -10.94 4.27 -7.68
N VAL A 28 -10.21 5.38 -7.50
CA VAL A 28 -10.62 6.50 -6.66
C VAL A 28 -11.21 7.60 -7.53
N THR A 29 -12.50 7.87 -7.35
CA THR A 29 -13.20 9.01 -7.98
C THR A 29 -13.96 9.80 -6.92
N PHE A 30 -14.70 10.83 -7.32
CA PHE A 30 -15.51 11.63 -6.38
C PHE A 30 -16.78 12.16 -7.06
N ASP A 31 -17.81 12.41 -6.27
CA ASP A 31 -18.99 13.18 -6.67
C ASP A 31 -19.13 14.43 -5.79
N ASN A 32 -20.27 15.11 -5.86
CA ASN A 32 -20.52 16.32 -5.08
C ASN A 32 -20.68 16.08 -3.56
N ARG A 33 -20.62 14.82 -3.09
CA ARG A 33 -20.89 14.45 -1.69
C ARG A 33 -19.82 13.55 -1.08
N ALA A 34 -19.13 12.73 -1.86
CA ALA A 34 -18.19 11.75 -1.30
C ALA A 34 -17.08 11.36 -2.29
N PHE A 35 -16.04 10.74 -1.74
CA PHE A 35 -15.13 9.91 -2.51
C PHE A 35 -15.81 8.58 -2.85
N LEU A 36 -15.45 8.01 -3.99
CA LEU A 36 -15.91 6.70 -4.42
C LEU A 36 -14.68 5.80 -4.56
N LEU A 37 -14.68 4.70 -3.80
CA LEU A 37 -13.70 3.62 -3.90
C LEU A 37 -14.35 2.49 -4.68
N ASP A 38 -13.88 2.21 -5.90
CA ASP A 38 -14.47 1.23 -6.82
C ASP A 38 -15.98 1.45 -7.05
N GLY A 39 -16.41 2.71 -7.05
CA GLY A 39 -17.82 3.11 -7.22
C GLY A 39 -18.63 3.18 -5.93
N GLU A 40 -18.09 2.71 -4.80
CA GLU A 40 -18.75 2.76 -3.50
C GLU A 40 -18.47 4.08 -2.77
N ARG A 41 -19.51 4.84 -2.45
CA ARG A 41 -19.40 6.10 -1.70
C ARG A 41 -18.81 5.84 -0.32
N THR A 42 -17.64 6.42 -0.06
CA THR A 42 -16.89 6.27 1.18
C THR A 42 -16.66 7.64 1.81
N LEU A 43 -17.00 7.75 3.09
CA LEU A 43 -16.56 8.88 3.92
C LEU A 43 -15.18 8.56 4.47
N PHE A 44 -14.18 9.39 4.17
CA PHE A 44 -12.87 9.27 4.79
C PHE A 44 -12.88 9.89 6.17
N ILE A 45 -12.47 9.10 7.16
CA ILE A 45 -12.21 9.50 8.53
C ILE A 45 -10.71 9.31 8.72
N GLY A 46 -9.98 10.39 8.45
CA GLY A 46 -8.53 10.44 8.43
C GLY A 46 -7.91 10.66 9.81
N GLY A 47 -6.73 10.06 10.03
CA GLY A 47 -5.84 10.40 11.13
C GLY A 47 -4.38 10.44 10.67
N SER A 48 -3.64 11.43 11.16
CA SER A 48 -2.24 11.62 10.76
C SER A 48 -1.29 10.78 11.63
N ILE A 49 -0.47 9.95 10.99
CA ILE A 49 0.61 9.19 11.63
C ILE A 49 1.89 9.47 10.86
N HIS A 50 2.89 10.06 11.51
CA HIS A 50 4.16 10.42 10.87
C HIS A 50 5.21 9.38 11.23
N TYR A 51 5.59 8.53 10.28
CA TYR A 51 6.42 7.34 10.50
C TYR A 51 7.74 7.59 11.27
N PRO A 52 8.50 8.70 11.06
CA PRO A 52 9.76 8.92 11.78
C PRO A 52 9.55 9.34 13.23
N ARG A 53 8.33 9.70 13.64
CA ARG A 53 8.03 10.19 14.99
C ARG A 53 7.69 9.07 15.98
N ALA A 54 7.68 7.83 15.53
CA ALA A 54 7.50 6.64 16.36
C ALA A 54 8.57 5.60 16.01
N HIS A 55 8.94 4.75 16.97
CA HIS A 55 9.80 3.61 16.67
C HIS A 55 9.06 2.66 15.72
N SER A 56 9.75 2.10 14.72
CA SER A 56 9.09 1.22 13.74
C SER A 56 8.40 0.01 14.37
N ALA A 57 8.91 -0.49 15.49
CA ALA A 57 8.29 -1.52 16.30
C ALA A 57 6.92 -1.12 16.92
N GLU A 58 6.61 0.18 17.00
CA GLU A 58 5.35 0.70 17.55
C GLU A 58 4.27 0.92 16.49
N TRP A 59 4.65 1.03 15.19
CA TRP A 59 3.70 1.29 14.11
C TRP A 59 2.52 0.31 14.07
N PRO A 60 2.71 -1.02 14.20
CA PRO A 60 1.59 -1.97 14.16
C PRO A 60 0.53 -1.67 15.24
N GLN A 61 0.99 -1.32 16.44
CA GLN A 61 0.11 -0.99 17.55
C GLN A 61 -0.63 0.33 17.29
N ILE A 62 0.06 1.37 16.84
CA ILE A 62 -0.54 2.69 16.56
C ILE A 62 -1.59 2.58 15.46
N ILE A 63 -1.26 1.89 14.36
CA ILE A 63 -2.15 1.66 13.21
C ILE A 63 -3.38 0.85 13.63
N SER A 64 -3.19 -0.21 14.42
CA SER A 64 -4.28 -1.02 14.97
C SER A 64 -5.22 -0.20 15.86
N GLN A 65 -4.67 0.67 16.72
CA GLN A 65 -5.47 1.56 17.57
C GLN A 65 -6.24 2.61 16.75
N ALA A 66 -5.63 3.17 15.70
CA ALA A 66 -6.28 4.10 14.77
C ALA A 66 -7.49 3.44 14.11
N LYS A 67 -7.31 2.24 13.56
CA LYS A 67 -8.37 1.44 12.94
C LYS A 67 -9.48 1.08 13.93
N ALA A 68 -9.12 0.63 15.13
CA ALA A 68 -10.07 0.31 16.20
C ALA A 68 -10.87 1.54 16.67
N SER A 69 -10.32 2.75 16.52
CA SER A 69 -10.98 4.01 16.82
C SER A 69 -11.90 4.51 15.70
N GLY A 70 -12.03 3.76 14.61
CA GLY A 70 -12.92 4.07 13.49
C GLY A 70 -12.28 4.85 12.33
N LEU A 71 -10.95 5.02 12.34
CA LEU A 71 -10.25 5.61 11.21
C LEU A 71 -10.18 4.61 10.05
N ASN A 72 -10.39 5.11 8.83
CA ASN A 72 -10.29 4.33 7.59
C ASN A 72 -9.29 4.94 6.59
N LEU A 73 -8.62 6.02 6.98
CA LEU A 73 -7.59 6.69 6.21
C LEU A 73 -6.44 7.07 7.15
N ILE A 74 -5.21 6.72 6.79
CA ILE A 74 -4.01 7.22 7.44
C ILE A 74 -3.37 8.26 6.53
N GLU A 75 -3.05 9.41 7.10
CA GLU A 75 -2.31 10.47 6.43
C GLU A 75 -0.89 10.52 6.98
N THR A 76 0.10 10.69 6.11
CA THR A 76 1.50 10.80 6.53
C THR A 76 2.26 11.82 5.69
N TYR A 77 3.20 12.53 6.32
CA TYR A 77 4.16 13.36 5.60
C TYR A 77 5.39 12.55 5.23
N VAL A 78 5.99 12.88 4.08
CA VAL A 78 7.36 12.47 3.73
C VAL A 78 8.32 13.57 4.15
N PHE A 79 9.24 13.25 5.06
CA PHE A 79 10.16 14.22 5.64
C PHE A 79 11.38 14.39 4.74
N TRP A 80 11.40 15.47 3.96
CA TRP A 80 12.45 15.70 2.97
C TRP A 80 13.85 15.80 3.59
N ASP A 81 13.98 16.44 4.75
CA ASP A 81 15.22 16.58 5.50
C ASP A 81 15.83 15.23 5.94
N ILE A 82 14.99 14.23 6.19
CA ILE A 82 15.43 12.86 6.48
C ILE A 82 15.89 12.16 5.20
N HIS A 83 15.17 12.36 4.10
CA HIS A 83 15.39 11.66 2.83
C HIS A 83 16.40 12.32 1.89
N GLU A 84 16.83 13.54 2.17
CA GLU A 84 17.91 14.25 1.47
C GLU A 84 18.70 15.11 2.49
N PRO A 85 19.46 14.48 3.41
CA PRO A 85 20.21 15.20 4.45
C PRO A 85 21.35 16.05 3.89
N GLU A 86 21.83 15.72 2.69
CA GLU A 86 22.75 16.53 1.90
C GLU A 86 22.18 16.68 0.48
N GLU A 87 22.29 17.88 -0.09
CA GLU A 87 21.77 18.18 -1.44
C GLU A 87 22.27 17.16 -2.48
N GLY A 88 21.33 16.56 -3.20
CA GLY A 88 21.55 15.52 -4.21
C GLY A 88 21.86 14.13 -3.65
N LYS A 89 21.94 13.93 -2.33
CA LYS A 89 22.19 12.64 -1.70
C LYS A 89 20.93 12.10 -1.03
N PHE A 90 20.16 11.33 -1.80
CA PHE A 90 18.94 10.71 -1.31
C PHE A 90 19.21 9.51 -0.39
N TYR A 91 18.46 9.44 0.71
CA TYR A 91 18.50 8.37 1.70
C TYR A 91 17.10 7.74 1.83
N PHE A 92 16.95 6.50 1.37
CA PHE A 92 15.74 5.70 1.51
C PHE A 92 16.14 4.32 2.04
N PRO A 93 16.12 4.10 3.37
CA PRO A 93 16.48 2.81 3.93
C PRO A 93 15.45 1.75 3.58
N SER A 94 15.88 0.48 3.61
CA SER A 94 15.05 -0.70 3.38
C SER A 94 15.27 -1.75 4.46
N ASP A 95 15.49 -1.29 5.70
CA ASP A 95 15.86 -2.11 6.86
C ASP A 95 14.77 -2.14 7.93
N GLY A 96 13.61 -1.51 7.68
CA GLY A 96 12.52 -1.39 8.64
C GLY A 96 12.81 -0.43 9.80
N SER A 97 13.79 0.46 9.65
CA SER A 97 14.01 1.57 10.60
C SER A 97 12.85 2.58 10.56
N SER A 98 12.81 3.49 11.54
CA SER A 98 11.77 4.54 11.61
C SER A 98 11.75 5.50 10.42
N ASP A 99 12.81 5.53 9.61
CA ASP A 99 12.89 6.35 8.40
C ASP A 99 12.50 5.58 7.14
N ASP A 100 12.17 4.29 7.25
CA ASP A 100 11.77 3.44 6.14
C ASP A 100 10.29 3.66 5.79
N ILE A 101 10.04 4.63 4.90
CA ILE A 101 8.70 4.95 4.40
C ILE A 101 8.02 3.76 3.72
N VAL A 102 8.78 2.88 3.05
CA VAL A 102 8.21 1.74 2.34
C VAL A 102 7.71 0.70 3.33
N ALA A 103 8.49 0.40 4.37
CA ALA A 103 8.06 -0.46 5.46
C ALA A 103 6.80 0.08 6.15
N PHE A 104 6.73 1.39 6.41
CA PHE A 104 5.55 2.02 7.00
C PHE A 104 4.30 1.90 6.11
N ILE A 105 4.42 2.15 4.80
CA ILE A 105 3.30 1.98 3.85
C ILE A 105 2.83 0.52 3.82
N ASN A 106 3.77 -0.44 3.83
CA ASN A 106 3.44 -1.86 3.87
C ASN A 106 2.70 -2.24 5.17
N GLU A 107 3.10 -1.67 6.31
CA GLU A 107 2.42 -1.88 7.59
C GLU A 107 0.98 -1.31 7.56
N CYS A 108 0.76 -0.17 6.90
CA CYS A 108 -0.60 0.38 6.74
C CYS A 108 -1.52 -0.50 5.88
N HIS A 109 -0.97 -1.35 5.01
CA HIS A 109 -1.72 -2.26 4.15
C HIS A 109 -1.98 -3.64 4.79
N ALA A 110 -1.29 -3.98 5.89
CA ALA A 110 -1.41 -5.27 6.58
C ALA A 110 -2.74 -5.42 7.34
#